data_AF-A0A2M6YUZ0-F1
#
_entry.id   AF-A0A2M6YUZ0-F1
#
_cell.length_a   1.000
_cell.length_b   1.000
_cell.length_c   1.000
_cell.angle_alpha   90.00
_cell.angle_beta   90.00
_cell.angle_gamma   90.00
#
_symmetry.space_group_name_H-M   'P 1'
#
loop_
_entity.id
_entity.type
_entity.pdbx_description
1 polymer ?
#
loop_
_entity_poly.entity_id
_entity_poly.type
_entity_poly.pdbx_seq_one_letter_code
_entity_poly.pdbx_strand_id
1 'polypeptide(L)' 'KLDSFLQFNEKDILQNSGKISHEVAITLAESEFDKYQVNHDRILESDFDREVKKLLDSKKK' A
#
# COMPACT_ATOMS: atom_id res chain seq x y z
N LYS A 1 34.21 -10.11 6.26
CA LYS A 1 33.56 -9.37 7.38
C LYS A 1 32.88 -8.14 6.79
N LEU A 2 31.60 -8.24 6.42
CA LEU A 2 30.81 -7.13 5.85
C LEU A 2 30.11 -6.34 6.96
N ASP A 3 29.51 -7.03 7.92
CA ASP A 3 28.81 -6.39 9.04
C ASP A 3 29.75 -5.52 9.88
N SER A 4 30.95 -6.02 10.21
CA SER A 4 31.96 -5.21 10.90
C SER A 4 32.44 -4.00 10.09
N PHE A 5 32.40 -4.07 8.76
CA PHE A 5 32.72 -2.95 7.88
C PHE A 5 31.58 -1.92 7.85
N LEU A 6 30.32 -2.36 7.85
CA LEU A 6 29.15 -1.48 7.91
C LEU A 6 29.07 -0.74 9.27
N GLN A 7 29.29 -1.45 10.38
CA GLN A 7 29.39 -0.86 11.73
C GLN A 7 30.51 0.18 11.83
N PHE A 8 31.67 -0.10 11.23
CA PHE A 8 32.79 0.85 11.21
C PHE A 8 32.47 2.13 10.43
N ASN A 9 31.61 2.04 9.41
CA ASN A 9 31.13 3.19 8.63
C ASN A 9 29.83 3.79 9.20
N GLU A 10 29.49 3.50 10.46
CA GLU A 10 28.29 4.00 11.16
C GLU A 10 26.98 3.73 10.39
N LYS A 11 26.96 2.68 9.56
CA LYS A 11 25.75 2.27 8.86
C LYS A 11 24.96 1.31 9.73
N ASP A 12 23.69 1.63 9.92
CA ASP A 12 22.76 0.75 10.61
C ASP A 12 22.65 -0.59 9.91
N ILE A 13 22.82 -1.65 10.68
CA ILE A 13 22.66 -3.01 10.20
C ILE A 13 21.26 -3.48 10.58
N LEU A 14 20.51 -3.93 9.58
CA LEU A 14 19.19 -4.52 9.78
C LEU A 14 19.34 -5.86 10.52
N GLN A 15 19.20 -5.84 11.85
CA GLN A 15 19.34 -7.02 12.71
C GLN A 15 18.20 -8.05 12.57
N ASN A 16 17.06 -7.62 12.06
CA ASN A 16 15.83 -8.42 11.97
C ASN A 16 15.36 -8.52 10.51
N SER A 17 16.25 -8.94 9.61
CA SER A 17 16.00 -8.98 8.15
C SER A 17 14.94 -9.98 7.67
N GLY A 18 14.12 -10.51 8.57
CA GLY A 18 12.96 -11.35 8.26
C GLY A 18 12.93 -12.60 9.13
N LYS A 19 11.90 -12.72 9.97
CA LYS A 19 11.56 -13.98 10.66
C LYS A 19 10.57 -14.83 9.86
N ILE A 20 9.99 -14.24 8.81
CA ILE A 20 8.88 -14.79 8.03
C ILE A 20 9.39 -15.08 6.62
N SER A 21 9.00 -16.22 6.05
CA SER A 21 9.37 -16.56 4.67
C SER A 21 8.71 -15.62 3.67
N HIS A 22 9.35 -15.46 2.51
CA HIS A 22 8.84 -14.63 1.43
C HIS A 22 7.41 -15.03 1.00
N GLU A 23 7.16 -16.33 0.92
CA GLU A 23 5.86 -16.90 0.54
C GLU A 23 4.75 -16.51 1.53
N VAL A 24 5.03 -16.57 2.83
CA VAL A 24 4.07 -16.18 3.88
C VAL A 24 3.82 -14.67 3.83
N ALA A 25 4.85 -13.86 3.56
CA ALA A 25 4.70 -12.42 3.41
C ALA A 25 3.82 -12.05 2.20
N ILE A 26 3.97 -12.75 1.06
CA ILE A 26 3.13 -12.57 -0.13
C ILE A 26 1.68 -12.92 0.20
N THR A 27 1.45 -14.11 0.75
CA THR A 27 0.09 -14.59 1.07
C THR A 27 -0.63 -13.63 2.03
N LEU A 28 0.10 -13.09 3.01
CA LEU A 28 -0.44 -12.10 3.93
C LEU A 28 -0.76 -10.78 3.22
N ALA A 29 0.14 -10.30 2.35
CA ALA A 29 -0.07 -9.07 1.60
C ALA A 29 -1.30 -9.16 0.69
N GLU A 30 -1.50 -10.27 -0.01
CA GLU A 30 -2.68 -10.53 -0.84
C GLU A 30 -3.96 -10.52 0.01
N SER A 31 -3.98 -11.26 1.12
CA SER A 31 -5.13 -11.30 2.04
C SER A 31 -5.49 -9.93 2.63
N GLU A 32 -4.50 -9.11 3.01
CA GLU A 32 -4.77 -7.76 3.53
C GLU A 32 -5.21 -6.79 2.42
N PHE A 33 -4.69 -6.95 1.21
CA PHE A 33 -5.11 -6.16 0.06
C PHE A 33 -6.58 -6.41 -0.30
N ASP A 34 -7.03 -7.67 -0.32
CA ASP A 34 -8.43 -8.02 -0.60
C ASP A 34 -9.40 -7.35 0.40
N LYS A 35 -9.04 -7.33 1.69
CA LYS A 35 -9.83 -6.65 2.73
C LYS A 35 -9.86 -5.14 2.52
N TYR A 36 -8.74 -4.55 2.13
CA TYR A 36 -8.64 -3.12 1.87
C TYR A 36 -9.48 -2.72 0.65
N GLN A 37 -9.38 -3.48 -0.44
CA GLN A 37 -10.06 -3.19 -1.71
C GLN A 37 -11.57 -3.08 -1.54
N VAL A 38 -12.19 -4.03 -0.83
CA VAL A 38 -13.65 -4.01 -0.57
C VAL A 38 -14.11 -2.74 0.14
N ASN A 39 -13.28 -2.21 1.06
CA ASN A 39 -13.58 -0.98 1.77
C ASN A 39 -13.30 0.26 0.91
N HIS A 40 -12.24 0.23 0.12
CA HIS A 40 -11.84 1.32 -0.77
C HIS A 40 -12.88 1.55 -1.88
N ASP A 41 -13.35 0.48 -2.52
CA ASP A 41 -14.34 0.54 -3.60
C ASP A 41 -15.67 1.21 -3.18
N ARG A 42 -16.01 1.16 -1.89
CA ARG A 42 -17.24 1.77 -1.37
C ARG A 42 -17.12 3.28 -1.14
N ILE A 43 -15.91 3.77 -0.94
CA ILE A 43 -15.64 5.15 -0.51
C ILE A 43 -15.02 5.97 -1.66
N LEU A 44 -14.43 5.30 -2.64
CA LEU A 44 -13.80 5.93 -3.78
C LEU A 44 -14.85 6.63 -4.66
N GLU A 45 -14.98 7.94 -4.52
CA GLU A 45 -15.58 8.80 -5.54
C GLU A 45 -14.49 9.13 -6.56
N SER A 46 -14.62 8.60 -7.78
CA SER A 46 -13.67 8.87 -8.85
C SER A 46 -13.73 10.34 -9.26
N ASP A 47 -12.61 10.88 -9.73
CA ASP A 47 -12.61 12.18 -10.41
C ASP A 47 -13.61 12.20 -11.57
N PHE A 48 -13.82 11.05 -12.24
CA PHE A 48 -14.85 10.89 -13.25
C PHE A 48 -16.27 11.05 -12.66
N ASP A 49 -16.55 10.38 -11.54
CA ASP A 49 -17.86 10.46 -10.87
C ASP A 49 -18.17 11.91 -10.46
N ARG A 50 -17.15 12.62 -9.95
CA ARG A 50 -17.26 14.03 -9.61
C ARG A 50 -17.58 14.91 -10.81
N GLU A 51 -16.90 14.71 -11.95
CA GLU A 51 -17.17 15.50 -13.16
C GLU A 51 -18.54 15.15 -13.78
N VAL A 52 -18.95 13.88 -13.79
CA VAL A 52 -20.28 13.48 -14.25
C VAL A 52 -21.38 14.10 -13.39
N LYS A 53 -21.22 14.08 -12.06
CA LYS A 53 -22.18 14.69 -11.12
C LYS A 53 -22.36 16.19 -11.39
N LYS A 54 -21.27 16.93 -11.60
CA LYS A 54 -21.31 18.36 -11.99
C LYS A 54 -22.07 18.59 -13.29
N LEU A 55 -21.87 17.73 -14.30
CA LEU A 55 -22.57 17.82 -15.58
C LEU A 55 -24.07 17.47 -15.48
N LEU A 56 -24.44 16.55 -14.59
CA LEU A 56 -25.84 16.20 -14.34
C LEU A 56 -26.58 17.28 -13.55
N ASP A 57 -25.91 17.90 -12.57
CA ASP A 57 -26.47 18.99 -11.76
C ASP A 57 -26.65 20.28 -12.59
N SER A 58 -25.76 20.54 -13.55
CA SER A 58 -25.89 21.70 -14.45
C SER A 58 -27.01 21.56 -15.48
N LYS A 59 -27.41 20.34 -15.85
CA LYS A 59 -28.57 20.07 -16.74
C LYS A 59 -29.92 20.16 -16.04
N LYS A 60 -29.96 20.16 -14.70
CA LYS A 60 -31.21 20.26 -13.91
C LYS A 60 -31.61 21.70 -13.56
N LYS A 61 -30.74 22.68 -13.81
CA LYS A 61 -31.05 24.13 -13.74
C LYS A 61 -31.42 24.65 -15.11
#